data_AF-A0A7S1KJ53-F1
#
_entry.id   AF-A0A7S1KJ53-F1
#
_cell.length_a   1.000
_cell.length_b   1.000
_cell.length_c   1.000
_cell.angle_alpha   90.00
_cell.angle_beta   90.00
_cell.angle_gamma   90.00
#
_symmetry.space_group_name_H-M   'P 1'
#
loop_
_entity.id
_entity.type
_entity.pdbx_description
1 polymer ?
#
loop_
_entity_poly.entity_id
_entity_poly.type
_entity_poly.pdbx_seq_one_letter_code
_entity_poly.pdbx_strand_id
1 'polypeptide(L)'
;WKDGKQHGKGTYTTASGISRRGEWADGIRVKWLTEAEAPAREQPSPQVKHTIFDAVVAGDVEWARLLVEEMGSEILDIRNGKGWTPFIRATMLGHADMMSLMHESKPDVLQQITE
;
A
#
# COMPACT_ATOMS: atom_id res chain seq x y z
N TRP A 1 -34.91 -1.45 1.17
CA TRP A 1 -35.69 -2.67 1.46
C TRP A 1 -36.98 -2.62 0.68
N LYS A 2 -37.34 -3.72 0.02
CA LYS A 2 -38.59 -3.88 -0.73
C LYS A 2 -39.10 -5.30 -0.47
N ASP A 3 -40.37 -5.46 -0.11
CA ASP A 3 -40.99 -6.76 0.18
C ASP A 3 -40.25 -7.61 1.24
N GLY A 4 -39.73 -6.98 2.30
CA GLY A 4 -38.96 -7.66 3.35
C GLY A 4 -37.55 -8.11 2.94
N LYS A 5 -37.12 -7.79 1.72
CA LYS A 5 -35.79 -8.13 1.19
C LYS A 5 -34.92 -6.90 0.97
N GLN A 6 -33.61 -7.08 1.02
CA GLN A 6 -32.65 -6.01 0.76
C GLN A 6 -32.76 -5.58 -0.71
N HIS A 7 -33.08 -4.30 -0.92
CA HIS A 7 -33.33 -3.71 -2.23
C HIS A 7 -32.81 -2.27 -2.24
N GLY A 8 -32.11 -1.89 -3.31
CA GLY A 8 -31.47 -0.59 -3.49
C GLY A 8 -29.96 -0.60 -3.17
N LYS A 9 -29.39 0.58 -2.92
CA LYS A 9 -27.98 0.75 -2.56
C LYS A 9 -27.80 0.53 -1.06
N GLY A 10 -26.89 -0.36 -0.67
CA GLY A 10 -26.63 -0.71 0.73
C GLY A 10 -25.14 -0.85 1.02
N THR A 11 -24.73 -0.44 2.22
CA THR A 11 -23.36 -0.62 2.71
C THR A 11 -23.29 -1.95 3.46
N TYR A 12 -22.33 -2.80 3.10
CA TYR A 12 -22.05 -4.08 3.73
C TYR A 12 -20.71 -4.00 4.46
N THR A 13 -20.73 -4.23 5.77
CA THR A 13 -19.53 -4.25 6.60
C THR A 13 -19.18 -5.70 6.92
N THR A 14 -17.97 -6.11 6.54
CA THR A 14 -17.43 -7.44 6.87
C THR A 14 -17.01 -7.51 8.35
N ALA A 15 -16.84 -8.72 8.88
CA ALA A 15 -16.34 -8.94 10.24
C ALA A 15 -14.95 -8.31 10.49
N SER A 16 -14.18 -8.06 9.43
CA SER A 16 -12.88 -7.37 9.46
C SER A 16 -13.01 -5.84 9.46
N GLY A 17 -14.21 -5.27 9.57
CA GLY A 17 -14.44 -3.82 9.60
C GLY A 17 -14.50 -3.14 8.23
N ILE A 18 -14.24 -3.87 7.14
CA ILE A 18 -14.25 -3.31 5.78
C ILE A 18 -15.70 -3.10 5.34
N SER A 19 -16.05 -1.85 5.06
CA SER A 19 -17.37 -1.44 4.57
C SER A 19 -17.37 -1.24 3.06
N ARG A 20 -18.31 -1.85 2.35
CA ARG A 20 -18.41 -1.82 0.88
C ARG A 20 -19.82 -1.45 0.45
N ARG A 21 -19.98 -0.55 -0.51
CA ARG A 21 -21.30 -0.22 -1.08
C ARG A 21 -21.62 -1.15 -2.24
N GLY A 22 -22.77 -1.81 -2.15
CA GLY A 22 -23.31 -2.67 -3.20
C GLY A 22 -24.73 -2.26 -3.57
N GLU A 23 -25.11 -2.57 -4.79
CA GLU A 23 -26.49 -2.57 -5.24
C GLU A 23 -27.10 -3.95 -5.00
N TRP A 24 -28.27 -3.97 -4.38
CA TRP A 24 -29.01 -5.15 -3.99
C TRP A 24 -30.36 -5.15 -4.66
N ALA A 25 -30.76 -6.27 -5.25
CA ALA A 25 -32.10 -6.49 -5.76
C ALA A 25 -32.58 -7.85 -5.26
N ASP A 26 -33.77 -7.86 -4.67
CA ASP A 26 -34.46 -9.08 -4.22
C ASP A 26 -33.65 -9.97 -3.27
N GLY A 27 -32.81 -9.35 -2.43
CA GLY A 27 -31.92 -10.05 -1.49
C GLY A 27 -30.63 -10.60 -2.11
N ILE A 28 -30.41 -10.40 -3.42
CA ILE A 28 -29.20 -10.78 -4.14
C ILE A 28 -28.36 -9.53 -4.41
N ARG A 29 -27.05 -9.64 -4.17
CA ARG A 29 -26.09 -8.59 -4.50
C ARG A 29 -25.88 -8.54 -6.01
N VAL A 30 -26.41 -7.49 -6.66
CA VAL A 30 -26.37 -7.31 -8.12
C VAL A 30 -25.01 -6.79 -8.58
N LYS A 31 -24.47 -5.78 -7.90
CA LYS A 31 -23.24 -5.10 -8.33
C LYS A 31 -22.54 -4.45 -7.16
N TRP A 32 -21.22 -4.52 -7.10
CA TRP A 32 -20.45 -3.63 -6.23
C TRP A 32 -20.45 -2.24 -6.86
N LEU A 33 -20.98 -1.26 -6.13
CA LEU A 33 -21.00 0.15 -6.56
C LEU A 33 -19.72 0.87 -6.14
N THR A 34 -18.99 0.33 -5.17
CA THR A 34 -17.58 0.69 -5.00
C THR A 34 -16.84 0.12 -6.20
N GLU A 35 -16.52 1.00 -7.14
CA GLU A 35 -15.36 0.85 -8.01
C GLU A 35 -14.22 0.33 -7.15
N ALA A 36 -13.53 -0.69 -7.63
CA ALA A 36 -12.35 -1.19 -6.98
C ALA A 36 -11.29 -0.07 -6.98
N GLU A 37 -11.35 0.83 -6.00
CA GLU A 37 -10.10 1.19 -5.37
C GLU A 37 -9.56 -0.12 -4.81
N ALA A 38 -8.40 -0.47 -5.35
CA ALA A 38 -7.45 -1.45 -4.84
C ALA A 38 -7.59 -1.60 -3.32
N PRO A 39 -7.39 -2.83 -2.78
CA PRO A 39 -7.62 -3.11 -1.36
C PRO A 39 -7.06 -1.94 -0.57
N ALA A 40 -7.92 -1.31 0.24
CA ALA A 40 -7.54 -0.23 1.14
C ALA A 40 -6.12 -0.51 1.57
N ARG A 41 -5.16 0.21 0.96
CA ARG A 41 -3.78 0.19 1.38
C ARG A 41 -3.93 0.65 2.81
N GLU A 42 -3.81 -0.29 3.74
CA GLU A 42 -3.93 -0.02 5.15
C GLU A 42 -2.99 1.14 5.39
N GLN A 43 -3.53 2.36 5.46
CA GLN A 43 -2.77 3.46 6.02
C GLN A 43 -2.62 3.03 7.46
N PRO A 44 -1.43 2.57 7.84
CA PRO A 44 -1.33 1.94 9.12
C PRO A 44 -1.45 3.03 10.17
N SER A 45 -2.11 2.65 11.24
CA SER A 45 -2.46 3.52 12.36
C SER A 45 -1.27 4.37 12.82
N PRO A 46 -1.50 5.61 13.29
CA PRO A 46 -0.46 6.62 13.57
C PRO A 46 0.51 6.27 14.73
N GLN A 47 0.58 5.00 15.15
CA GLN A 47 1.34 4.54 16.30
C GLN A 47 2.32 3.40 16.01
N VAL A 48 2.29 2.80 14.80
CA VAL A 48 3.31 1.82 14.38
C VAL A 48 4.33 2.58 13.54
N LYS A 49 5.60 2.65 14.00
CA LYS A 49 6.69 3.19 13.19
C LYS A 49 6.91 2.27 11.99
N HIS A 50 6.27 2.62 10.90
CA HIS A 50 6.33 1.91 9.64
C HIS A 50 7.60 2.29 8.90
N THR A 51 8.44 1.31 8.56
CA THR A 51 9.74 1.54 7.92
C THR A 51 9.60 1.45 6.41
N ILE A 52 10.43 2.16 5.64
CA ILE A 52 10.49 2.00 4.17
C ILE A 52 10.70 0.55 3.73
N PHE A 53 11.29 -0.31 4.57
CA PHE A 53 11.41 -1.73 4.29
C PHE A 53 10.06 -2.42 4.12
N ASP A 54 9.03 -2.03 4.87
CA ASP A 54 7.69 -2.59 4.73
C ASP A 54 7.08 -2.19 3.38
N ALA A 55 7.32 -0.96 2.94
CA ALA A 55 6.92 -0.43 1.63
C ALA A 55 7.54 -1.27 0.52
N VAL A 56 8.84 -1.49 0.65
CA VAL A 56 9.66 -2.18 -0.33
C VAL A 56 9.29 -3.66 -0.39
N VAL A 57 9.04 -4.29 0.77
CA VAL A 57 8.60 -5.69 0.85
C VAL A 57 7.21 -5.86 0.25
N ALA A 58 6.30 -4.93 0.51
CA ALA A 58 4.97 -4.94 -0.08
C ALA A 58 4.98 -4.59 -1.58
N GLY A 59 6.03 -3.91 -2.08
CA GLY A 59 6.07 -3.35 -3.43
C GLY A 59 5.17 -2.11 -3.59
N ASP A 60 4.85 -1.44 -2.48
CA ASP A 60 3.96 -0.29 -2.49
C ASP A 60 4.73 0.99 -2.83
N VAL A 61 4.86 1.23 -4.13
CA VAL A 61 5.61 2.34 -4.73
C VAL A 61 5.11 3.70 -4.23
N GLU A 62 3.81 3.87 -4.10
CA GLU A 62 3.20 5.14 -3.68
C GLU A 62 3.45 5.42 -2.20
N TRP A 63 3.39 4.38 -1.38
CA TRP A 63 3.69 4.52 0.04
C TRP A 63 5.19 4.79 0.27
N ALA A 64 6.06 4.23 -0.57
CA ALA A 64 7.47 4.60 -0.60
C ALA A 64 7.71 6.05 -1.07
N ARG A 65 6.96 6.57 -2.05
CA ARG A 65 7.00 8.01 -2.42
C ARG A 65 6.68 8.88 -1.22
N LEU A 66 5.53 8.63 -0.58
CA LEU A 66 5.06 9.44 0.54
C LEU A 66 6.08 9.46 1.68
N LEU A 67 6.66 8.30 2.02
CA LEU A 67 7.70 8.21 3.04
C LEU A 67 8.97 9.01 2.67
N VAL A 68 9.38 8.99 1.41
CA VAL A 68 10.53 9.77 0.93
C VAL A 68 10.24 11.27 0.90
N GLU A 69 9.01 11.67 0.60
CA GLU A 69 8.57 13.07 0.64
C GLU A 69 8.43 13.60 2.08
N GLU A 70 7.92 12.77 3.00
CA GLU A 70 7.66 13.15 4.39
C GLU A 70 8.94 13.12 5.25
N MET A 71 9.77 12.08 5.10
CA MET A 71 10.99 11.88 5.89
C MET A 71 12.27 12.29 5.17
N GLY A 72 12.20 12.63 3.88
CA GLY A 72 13.35 13.00 3.05
C GLY A 72 14.03 11.81 2.38
N SER A 73 15.11 12.03 1.64
CA SER A 73 15.83 10.94 0.96
C SER A 73 16.80 10.17 1.88
N GLU A 74 16.96 10.60 3.13
CA GLU A 74 17.81 9.95 4.15
C GLU A 74 17.28 8.56 4.55
N ILE A 75 15.96 8.35 4.46
CA ILE A 75 15.33 7.06 4.70
C ILE A 75 15.78 6.00 3.67
N LEU A 76 16.31 6.39 2.51
CA LEU A 76 16.90 5.44 1.57
C LEU A 76 18.27 4.92 2.03
N ASP A 77 18.96 5.62 2.93
CA ASP A 77 20.31 5.25 3.40
C ASP A 77 20.30 4.36 4.65
N ILE A 78 19.12 4.09 5.23
CA ILE A 78 19.02 3.31 6.46
C ILE A 78 19.40 1.84 6.22
N ARG A 79 20.16 1.26 7.14
CA ARG A 79 20.49 -0.17 7.14
C ARG A 79 19.66 -0.89 8.20
N ASN A 80 18.96 -1.96 7.82
CA ASN A 80 18.27 -2.80 8.80
C ASN A 80 19.27 -3.65 9.62
N GLY A 81 18.78 -4.46 10.55
CA GLY A 81 19.61 -5.36 11.36
C GLY A 81 20.43 -6.40 10.58
N LYS A 82 20.19 -6.56 9.27
CA LYS A 82 20.99 -7.39 8.36
C LYS A 82 21.99 -6.59 7.53
N GLY A 83 22.10 -5.28 7.75
CA GLY A 83 22.96 -4.38 6.99
C GLY A 83 22.41 -3.99 5.61
N TRP A 84 21.17 -4.37 5.29
CA TRP A 84 20.60 -4.09 3.97
C TRP A 84 19.94 -2.73 3.91
N THR A 85 20.17 -2.03 2.80
CA THR A 85 19.44 -0.81 2.45
C THR A 85 18.08 -1.16 1.81
N PRO A 86 17.12 -0.22 1.79
CA PRO A 86 15.83 -0.41 1.14
C PRO A 86 16.00 -0.68 -0.35
N PHE A 87 17.01 -0.07 -0.98
CA PHE A 87 17.35 -0.33 -2.38
C PHE A 87 17.79 -1.78 -2.61
N ILE A 88 18.68 -2.32 -1.77
CA ILE A 88 19.09 -3.73 -1.83
C ILE A 88 17.87 -4.66 -1.64
N ARG A 89 16.91 -4.26 -0.81
CA ARG A 89 15.70 -5.05 -0.62
C ARG A 89 14.80 -5.04 -1.86
N ALA A 90 14.65 -3.88 -2.50
CA ALA A 90 13.87 -3.74 -3.73
C ALA A 90 14.50 -4.54 -4.87
N THR A 91 15.82 -4.50 -5.02
CA THR A 91 16.56 -5.26 -6.04
C THR A 91 16.40 -6.76 -5.86
N MET A 92 16.52 -7.27 -4.63
CA MET A 92 16.32 -8.70 -4.34
C MET A 92 14.89 -9.18 -4.61
N LEU A 93 13.89 -8.31 -4.42
CA LEU A 93 12.49 -8.64 -4.67
C LEU A 93 12.09 -8.47 -6.14
N GLY A 94 12.93 -7.83 -6.96
CA GLY A 94 12.63 -7.58 -8.38
C GLY A 94 11.59 -6.48 -8.60
N HIS A 95 11.40 -5.58 -7.64
CA HIS A 95 10.44 -4.48 -7.76
C HIS A 95 11.01 -3.34 -8.62
N ALA A 96 10.94 -3.50 -9.95
CA ALA A 96 11.51 -2.55 -10.92
C ALA A 96 10.94 -1.13 -10.80
N ASP A 97 9.64 -1.00 -10.53
CA ASP A 97 8.98 0.30 -10.35
C ASP A 97 9.50 1.02 -9.10
N MET A 98 9.76 0.27 -8.02
CA MET A 98 10.34 0.79 -6.79
C MET A 98 11.80 1.24 -6.99
N MET A 99 12.57 0.51 -7.79
CA MET A 99 13.95 0.90 -8.12
C MET A 99 13.97 2.16 -8.98
N SER A 100 13.06 2.27 -9.94
CA SER A 100 12.90 3.46 -10.79
C SER A 100 12.55 4.67 -9.94
N LEU A 101 11.61 4.49 -9.01
CA LEU A 101 11.25 5.49 -8.02
C LEU A 101 12.43 6.00 -7.19
N MET A 102 13.18 5.07 -6.60
CA MET A 102 14.31 5.42 -5.74
C MET A 102 15.40 6.14 -6.53
N HIS A 103 15.59 5.78 -7.80
CA HIS A 103 16.50 6.48 -8.72
C HIS A 103 16.02 7.89 -9.05
N GLU A 104 14.71 8.08 -9.30
CA GLU A 104 14.11 9.41 -9.50
C GLU A 104 14.27 10.31 -8.27
N SER A 105 14.08 9.75 -7.07
CA SER A 105 14.22 10.52 -5.82
C SER A 105 15.66 10.79 -5.42
N LYS A 106 16.59 9.87 -5.71
CA LYS A 106 18.01 10.02 -5.40
C LYS A 106 18.87 9.28 -6.44
N PRO A 107 19.43 9.96 -7.45
CA PRO A 107 20.27 9.32 -8.47
C PRO A 107 21.54 8.68 -7.86
N ASP A 108 22.02 9.19 -6.72
CA ASP A 108 23.14 8.62 -5.94
C ASP A 108 22.80 7.32 -5.18
N VAL A 109 21.55 6.86 -5.19
CA VAL A 109 21.16 5.61 -4.51
C VAL A 109 21.93 4.39 -5.02
N LEU A 110 22.46 4.47 -6.25
CA LEU A 110 23.28 3.44 -6.87
C LEU A 110 24.65 3.26 -6.19
N GLN A 111 25.09 4.20 -5.35
CA GLN A 111 26.34 4.06 -4.59
C GLN A 111 26.18 3.24 -3.31
N GLN A 112 24.95 2.82 -2.97
CA GLN A 112 24.69 1.93 -1.84
C GLN A 112 25.05 0.48 -2.19
N ILE A 113 26.31 0.24 -2.54
CA ILE A 113 26.85 -1.11 -2.62
C ILE A 113 27.19 -1.60 -1.22
N THR A 114 26.94 -2.87 -0.97
CA THR A 114 27.31 -3.52 0.30
C THR A 114 28.84 -3.57 0.37
N GLU A 115 29.44 -2.78 1.27
CA GLU A 115 30.83 -3.03 1.70
C GLU A 115 30.92 -4.29 2.56
#